data_AF-A0A4S1GVM8-F1
#
_entry.id   AF-A0A4S1GVM8-F1
#
_cell.length_a   1.000
_cell.length_b   1.000
_cell.length_c   1.000
_cell.angle_alpha   90.00
_cell.angle_beta   90.00
_cell.angle_gamma   90.00
#
_symmetry.space_group_name_H-M   'P 1'
#
loop_
_entity.id
_entity.type
_entity.pdbx_description
1 polymer ?
#
loop_
_entity_poly.entity_id
_entity_poly.type
_entity_poly.pdbx_seq_one_letter_code
_entity_poly.pdbx_strand_id
1 'polypeptide(L)'
;GILVQLPLPDHIDAGKVIQAIAPEKDVDGFHFVNVGKLGTGELETAFVPCTPAGSMLLIERVHGKDLSGLNAVVVGRSNIVGKPMANLLLAANATVTVAHSRTKNLPELCRGADILVAAVGRPEMIRGEWVKPGTTVIDVGINRIAAPEKGNG
;
A
#
# COMPACT_ATOMS: atom_id res chain seq x y z
N GLY A 1 9.60 -19.97 3.41
CA GLY A 1 8.88 -19.02 2.56
C GLY A 1 9.47 -18.99 1.17
N ILE A 2 8.68 -18.62 0.18
CA ILE A 2 9.01 -18.43 -1.23
C ILE A 2 8.44 -17.08 -1.64
N LEU A 3 9.25 -16.29 -2.34
CA LEU A 3 8.86 -15.05 -2.97
C LEU A 3 9.35 -15.03 -4.41
N VAL A 4 8.71 -14.22 -5.25
CA VAL A 4 9.08 -14.06 -6.66
C VAL A 4 9.30 -12.58 -6.92
N GLN A 5 10.55 -12.21 -7.21
CA GLN A 5 10.91 -10.83 -7.49
C GLN A 5 10.20 -10.33 -8.76
N LEU A 6 9.52 -9.18 -8.64
CA LEU A 6 8.81 -8.50 -9.72
C LEU A 6 9.56 -7.23 -10.19
N PRO A 7 9.34 -6.78 -11.44
CA PRO A 7 8.54 -7.42 -12.50
C PRO A 7 9.26 -8.64 -13.11
N LEU A 8 8.48 -9.62 -13.59
CA LEU A 8 9.00 -10.69 -14.45
C LEU A 8 9.13 -10.20 -15.89
N PRO A 9 9.93 -10.88 -16.75
CA PRO A 9 9.92 -10.64 -18.19
C PRO A 9 8.51 -10.69 -18.79
N ASP A 10 8.21 -9.80 -19.73
CA ASP A 10 6.85 -9.57 -20.25
C ASP A 10 6.17 -10.81 -20.87
N HIS A 11 6.95 -11.79 -21.32
CA HIS A 11 6.44 -13.04 -21.89
C HIS A 11 6.02 -14.07 -20.82
N ILE A 12 6.28 -13.81 -19.54
CA ILE A 12 5.93 -14.68 -18.41
C ILE A 12 4.71 -14.12 -17.68
N ASP A 13 3.70 -14.97 -17.51
CA ASP A 13 2.51 -14.63 -16.73
C ASP A 13 2.83 -14.66 -15.22
N ALA A 14 3.10 -13.49 -14.65
CA ALA A 14 3.37 -13.34 -13.22
C ALA A 14 2.22 -13.83 -12.34
N GLY A 15 0.97 -13.71 -12.80
CA GLY A 15 -0.19 -14.21 -12.07
C GLY A 15 -0.10 -15.72 -11.89
N LYS A 16 0.15 -16.46 -12.97
CA LYS A 16 0.31 -17.93 -12.91
C LYS A 16 1.47 -18.36 -12.02
N VAL A 17 2.60 -17.66 -12.10
CA VAL A 17 3.79 -17.97 -11.28
C VAL A 17 3.48 -17.76 -9.78
N ILE A 18 2.88 -16.62 -9.42
CA ILE A 18 2.50 -16.31 -8.04
C ILE A 18 1.49 -17.33 -7.52
N GLN A 19 0.45 -17.66 -8.30
CA GLN A 19 -0.58 -18.62 -7.88
C GLN A 19 -0.09 -20.08 -7.87
N ALA A 20 1.13 -20.37 -8.35
CA ALA A 20 1.75 -21.69 -8.20
C ALA A 20 2.49 -21.85 -6.86
N ILE A 21 2.73 -20.77 -6.12
CA ILE A 21 3.34 -20.82 -4.79
C ILE A 21 2.31 -21.36 -3.81
N ALA A 22 2.67 -22.40 -3.05
CA ALA A 22 1.82 -22.91 -1.98
C ALA A 22 1.47 -21.78 -0.99
N PRO A 23 0.18 -21.56 -0.64
CA PRO A 23 -0.24 -20.42 0.19
C PRO A 23 0.52 -20.29 1.52
N GLU A 24 0.84 -21.41 2.15
CA GLU A 24 1.58 -21.50 3.42
C GLU A 24 3.08 -21.17 3.29
N LYS A 25 3.58 -21.02 2.05
CA LYS A 25 4.94 -20.58 1.75
C LYS A 25 5.00 -19.19 1.12
N ASP A 26 3.88 -18.60 0.73
CA ASP A 26 3.80 -17.28 0.06
C ASP A 26 4.08 -16.14 1.03
N VAL A 27 5.36 -15.90 1.33
CA VAL A 27 5.78 -14.85 2.30
C VAL A 27 5.57 -13.43 1.78
N ASP A 28 5.30 -13.26 0.49
CA ASP A 28 4.92 -11.96 -0.10
C ASP A 28 3.41 -11.69 0.04
N GLY A 29 2.58 -12.70 0.34
CA GLY A 29 1.14 -12.53 0.53
C GLY A 29 0.37 -12.24 -0.76
N PHE A 30 0.87 -12.67 -1.93
CA PHE A 30 0.25 -12.38 -3.23
C PHE A 30 -0.62 -13.52 -3.77
N HIS A 31 -0.58 -14.71 -3.15
CA HIS A 31 -1.49 -15.80 -3.46
C HIS A 31 -2.92 -15.42 -3.08
N PHE A 32 -3.91 -15.78 -3.91
CA PHE A 32 -5.30 -15.36 -3.70
C PHE A 32 -5.88 -15.80 -2.36
N VAL A 33 -5.43 -16.94 -1.82
CA VAL A 33 -5.75 -17.39 -0.46
C VAL A 33 -5.30 -16.37 0.59
N ASN A 34 -4.05 -15.90 0.55
CA ASN A 34 -3.55 -14.90 1.52
C ASN A 34 -4.21 -13.53 1.32
N VAL A 35 -4.43 -13.12 0.06
CA VAL A 35 -5.20 -11.91 -0.26
C VAL A 35 -6.64 -12.00 0.28
N GLY A 36 -7.27 -13.17 0.14
CA GLY A 36 -8.62 -13.45 0.65
C GLY A 36 -8.68 -13.38 2.16
N LYS A 37 -7.76 -14.07 2.86
CA LYS A 37 -7.63 -14.00 4.32
C LYS A 37 -7.45 -12.58 4.84
N LEU A 38 -6.57 -11.80 4.21
CA LEU A 38 -6.39 -10.39 4.55
C LEU A 38 -7.68 -9.59 4.31
N GLY A 39 -8.38 -9.84 3.20
CA GLY A 39 -9.64 -9.18 2.88
C GLY A 39 -10.78 -9.50 3.84
N THR A 40 -10.80 -10.70 4.44
CA THR A 40 -11.77 -11.10 5.46
C THR A 40 -11.35 -10.75 6.88
N GLY A 41 -10.16 -10.16 7.07
CA GLY A 41 -9.62 -9.81 8.40
C GLY A 41 -8.98 -10.98 9.16
N GLU A 42 -8.70 -12.11 8.52
CA GLU A 42 -8.01 -13.27 9.12
C GLU A 42 -6.48 -13.04 9.19
N LEU A 43 -6.09 -11.97 9.89
CA LEU A 43 -4.70 -11.48 9.92
C LEU A 43 -3.73 -12.45 10.59
N GLU A 44 -4.19 -13.30 11.50
CA GLU A 44 -3.33 -14.23 12.24
C GLU A 44 -2.73 -15.33 11.37
N THR A 45 -3.42 -15.70 10.28
CA THR A 45 -3.01 -16.79 9.39
C THR A 45 -2.70 -16.32 7.96
N ALA A 46 -2.88 -15.03 7.69
CA ALA A 46 -2.56 -14.42 6.40
C ALA A 46 -1.08 -14.04 6.33
N PHE A 47 -0.42 -14.34 5.21
CA PHE A 47 0.77 -13.59 4.84
C PHE A 47 0.36 -12.22 4.31
N VAL A 48 0.86 -11.17 4.96
CA VAL A 48 0.59 -9.78 4.59
C VAL A 48 1.76 -9.24 3.77
N PRO A 49 1.52 -8.53 2.65
CA PRO A 49 2.59 -7.94 1.89
C PRO A 49 3.51 -7.03 2.71
N CYS A 50 4.81 -7.12 2.46
CA CYS A 50 5.83 -6.48 3.30
C CYS A 50 5.73 -4.95 3.34
N THR A 51 5.40 -4.29 2.22
CA THR A 51 5.25 -2.83 2.17
C THR A 51 4.11 -2.32 3.06
N PRO A 52 2.84 -2.76 2.90
CA PRO A 52 1.76 -2.33 3.79
C PRO A 52 1.96 -2.78 5.24
N ALA A 53 2.56 -3.95 5.49
CA ALA A 53 2.94 -4.37 6.84
C ALA A 53 3.96 -3.40 7.48
N GLY A 54 5.01 -3.02 6.74
CA GLY A 54 5.99 -2.04 7.18
C GLY A 54 5.37 -0.65 7.39
N SER A 55 4.46 -0.23 6.52
CA SER A 55 3.70 1.02 6.67
C SER A 55 2.85 1.02 7.94
N MET A 56 2.16 -0.08 8.27
CA MET A 56 1.43 -0.22 9.52
C MET A 56 2.34 -0.06 10.73
N LEU A 57 3.52 -0.69 10.75
CA LEU A 57 4.48 -0.53 11.85
C LEU A 57 4.90 0.94 12.05
N LEU A 58 5.05 1.72 10.99
CA LEU A 58 5.37 3.14 11.08
C LEU A 58 4.19 3.96 11.61
N ILE A 59 2.97 3.67 11.14
CA ILE A 59 1.74 4.32 11.60
C ILE A 59 1.50 4.03 13.08
N GLU A 60 1.65 2.76 13.49
CA GLU A 60 1.47 2.31 14.86
C GLU A 60 2.45 2.96 15.84
N ARG A 61 3.66 3.29 15.39
CA ARG A 61 4.62 4.05 16.22
C ARG A 61 4.16 5.47 16.53
N VAL A 62 3.29 6.06 15.69
CA VAL A 62 2.78 7.42 15.86
C VAL A 62 1.45 7.41 16.62
N HIS A 63 0.53 6.51 16.26
CA HIS A 63 -0.86 6.52 16.75
C HIS A 63 -1.19 5.41 17.75
N GLY A 64 -0.35 4.38 17.86
CA GLY A 64 -0.69 3.13 18.53
C GLY A 64 -1.39 2.13 17.61
N LYS A 65 -1.78 0.97 18.17
CA LYS A 65 -2.39 -0.14 17.41
C LYS A 65 -3.86 0.06 17.08
N ASP A 66 -4.57 0.83 17.91
CA ASP A 66 -5.97 1.15 17.69
C ASP A 66 -6.08 2.49 16.96
N LEU A 67 -6.52 2.43 15.70
CA LEU A 67 -6.69 3.60 14.84
C LEU A 67 -8.16 4.05 14.79
N SER A 68 -8.97 3.61 15.75
CA SER A 68 -10.39 3.96 15.88
C SER A 68 -10.63 5.47 15.76
N GLY A 69 -11.51 5.84 14.84
CA GLY A 69 -11.92 7.23 14.62
C GLY A 69 -11.01 8.05 13.71
N LEU A 70 -9.83 7.54 13.33
CA LEU A 70 -8.97 8.21 12.36
C LEU A 70 -9.48 8.01 10.93
N ASN A 71 -9.42 9.06 10.12
CA ASN A 71 -9.70 9.01 8.69
C ASN A 71 -8.42 8.72 7.90
N ALA A 72 -8.34 7.54 7.30
CA ALA A 72 -7.21 7.12 6.48
C ALA A 72 -7.55 7.19 4.98
N VAL A 73 -6.69 7.84 4.19
CA VAL A 73 -6.81 7.90 2.74
C VAL A 73 -5.65 7.15 2.10
N VAL A 74 -5.97 6.11 1.32
CA VAL A 74 -4.99 5.36 0.54
C VAL A 74 -5.13 5.75 -0.92
N VAL A 75 -4.15 6.46 -1.47
CA VAL A 75 -4.11 6.81 -2.90
C VAL A 75 -3.32 5.76 -3.64
N GLY A 76 -4.02 4.83 -4.30
CA GLY A 76 -3.43 3.67 -4.96
C GLY A 76 -4.23 2.41 -4.64
N ARG A 77 -4.37 1.52 -5.63
CA ARG A 77 -5.18 0.30 -5.53
C ARG A 77 -4.54 -0.93 -6.17
N SER A 78 -3.20 -0.96 -6.18
CA SER A 78 -2.45 -2.15 -6.61
C SER A 78 -2.76 -3.33 -5.68
N ASN A 79 -2.60 -4.55 -6.19
CA ASN A 79 -2.79 -5.77 -5.39
C ASN A 79 -1.68 -5.96 -4.34
N ILE A 80 -0.52 -5.31 -4.53
CA ILE A 80 0.66 -5.50 -3.70
C ILE A 80 0.83 -4.44 -2.60
N VAL A 81 0.23 -3.25 -2.74
CA VAL A 81 0.30 -2.20 -1.71
C VAL A 81 -1.05 -1.57 -1.42
N GLY A 82 -1.71 -0.95 -2.40
CA GLY A 82 -2.87 -0.10 -2.13
C GLY A 82 -4.05 -0.82 -1.46
N LYS A 83 -4.50 -1.93 -2.05
CA LYS A 83 -5.57 -2.76 -1.49
C LYS A 83 -5.19 -3.38 -0.13
N PRO A 84 -4.03 -4.06 0.02
CA PRO A 84 -3.66 -4.63 1.31
C PRO A 84 -3.48 -3.56 2.41
N MET A 85 -2.92 -2.38 2.09
CA MET A 85 -2.84 -1.26 3.04
C MET A 85 -4.22 -0.84 3.54
N ALA A 86 -5.19 -0.70 2.63
CA ALA A 86 -6.55 -0.33 2.99
C ALA A 86 -7.20 -1.36 3.94
N ASN A 87 -6.99 -2.66 3.68
CA ASN A 87 -7.52 -3.73 4.54
C ASN A 87 -6.88 -3.72 5.93
N LEU A 88 -5.58 -3.48 6.04
CA LEU A 88 -4.90 -3.39 7.34
C LEU A 88 -5.36 -2.19 8.16
N LEU A 89 -5.50 -1.02 7.53
CA LEU A 89 -6.03 0.18 8.19
C LEU A 89 -7.46 -0.05 8.69
N LEU A 90 -8.29 -0.70 7.87
CA LEU A 90 -9.66 -1.04 8.23
C LEU A 90 -9.70 -2.03 9.40
N ALA A 91 -8.85 -3.07 9.38
CA ALA A 91 -8.74 -4.02 10.48
C ALA A 91 -8.22 -3.38 11.79
N ALA A 92 -7.49 -2.28 11.69
CA ALA A 92 -7.07 -1.45 12.82
C ALA A 92 -8.11 -0.37 13.22
N ASN A 93 -9.36 -0.48 12.74
CA ASN A 93 -10.50 0.39 13.04
C ASN A 93 -10.50 1.80 12.43
N ALA A 94 -9.58 2.11 11.50
CA ALA A 94 -9.64 3.38 10.79
C ALA A 94 -10.85 3.44 9.83
N THR A 95 -11.40 4.63 9.61
CA THR A 95 -12.29 4.88 8.46
C THR A 95 -11.42 5.03 7.22
N VAL A 96 -11.58 4.14 6.24
CA VAL A 96 -10.68 4.09 5.07
C VAL A 96 -11.37 4.55 3.80
N THR A 97 -10.76 5.51 3.10
CA THR A 97 -11.11 5.83 1.71
C THR A 97 -9.98 5.41 0.76
N VAL A 98 -10.32 4.62 -0.26
CA VAL A 98 -9.38 4.24 -1.32
C VAL A 98 -9.59 5.13 -2.54
N ALA A 99 -8.54 5.84 -2.93
CA ALA A 99 -8.51 6.73 -4.09
C ALA A 99 -7.58 6.22 -5.19
N HIS A 100 -7.74 6.74 -6.40
CA HIS A 100 -6.94 6.38 -7.57
C HIS A 100 -7.01 7.45 -8.66
N SER A 101 -6.36 7.21 -9.80
CA SER A 101 -6.28 8.12 -10.95
C SER A 101 -7.63 8.56 -11.57
N ARG A 102 -8.76 7.99 -11.13
CA ARG A 102 -10.11 8.34 -11.60
C ARG A 102 -10.97 8.96 -10.49
N THR A 103 -10.42 9.14 -9.30
CA THR A 103 -11.09 9.80 -8.18
C THR A 103 -11.24 11.28 -8.50
N LYS A 104 -12.48 11.79 -8.46
CA LYS A 104 -12.75 13.23 -8.59
C LYS A 104 -12.35 13.93 -7.29
N ASN A 105 -11.89 15.18 -7.41
CA ASN A 105 -11.51 16.02 -6.26
C ASN A 105 -10.51 15.36 -5.30
N LEU A 106 -9.54 14.61 -5.85
CA LEU A 106 -8.48 13.97 -5.08
C LEU A 106 -7.77 14.93 -4.08
N PRO A 107 -7.48 16.20 -4.41
CA PRO A 107 -6.89 17.13 -3.44
C PRO A 107 -7.71 17.28 -2.17
N GLU A 108 -9.04 17.40 -2.30
CA GLU A 108 -9.94 17.60 -1.17
C GLU A 108 -10.02 16.34 -0.30
N LEU A 109 -10.05 15.18 -0.94
CA LEU A 109 -10.01 13.90 -0.22
C LEU A 109 -8.75 13.79 0.64
N CYS A 110 -7.57 14.12 0.07
CA CYS A 110 -6.30 14.08 0.79
C CYS A 110 -6.27 15.06 1.98
N ARG A 111 -6.89 16.24 1.86
CA ARG A 111 -6.93 17.24 2.96
C ARG A 111 -7.70 16.75 4.18
N GLY A 112 -8.67 15.87 3.98
CA GLY A 112 -9.45 15.28 5.07
C GLY A 112 -8.71 14.19 5.87
N ALA A 113 -7.56 13.71 5.39
CA ALA A 113 -6.89 12.53 5.93
C ALA A 113 -6.12 12.84 7.22
N ASP A 114 -6.30 12.03 8.26
CA ASP A 114 -5.40 11.97 9.42
C ASP A 114 -4.17 11.11 9.09
N ILE A 115 -4.38 10.06 8.27
CA ILE A 115 -3.34 9.19 7.73
C ILE A 115 -3.46 9.20 6.20
N LEU A 116 -2.41 9.62 5.50
CA LEU A 116 -2.37 9.63 4.03
C LEU A 116 -1.29 8.68 3.53
N VAL A 117 -1.70 7.62 2.81
CA VAL A 117 -0.77 6.66 2.19
C VAL A 117 -0.74 6.89 0.68
N ALA A 118 0.43 7.29 0.15
CA ALA A 118 0.64 7.51 -1.28
C ALA A 118 1.29 6.27 -1.93
N ALA A 119 0.51 5.51 -2.69
CA ALA A 119 0.89 4.25 -3.36
C ALA A 119 0.61 4.29 -4.88
N VAL A 120 1.04 5.36 -5.54
CA VAL A 120 0.66 5.69 -6.93
C VAL A 120 1.74 5.45 -7.99
N GLY A 121 3.00 5.19 -7.61
CA GLY A 121 4.10 4.98 -8.56
C GLY A 121 4.29 6.15 -9.53
N ARG A 122 3.94 7.37 -9.10
CA ARG A 122 4.11 8.61 -9.85
C ARG A 122 4.82 9.62 -8.95
N PRO A 123 5.96 10.18 -9.39
CA PRO A 123 6.70 11.13 -8.58
C PRO A 123 5.84 12.38 -8.33
N GLU A 124 5.86 12.86 -7.09
CA GLU A 124 5.25 14.13 -6.66
C GLU A 124 3.77 14.31 -7.01
N MET A 125 3.03 13.22 -7.20
CA MET A 125 1.60 13.30 -7.54
C MET A 125 0.78 13.94 -6.41
N ILE A 126 1.11 13.65 -5.15
CA ILE A 126 0.50 14.29 -3.99
C ILE A 126 1.27 15.56 -3.68
N ARG A 127 0.58 16.71 -3.71
CA ARG A 127 1.18 18.02 -3.42
C ARG A 127 1.06 18.36 -1.94
N GLY A 128 2.02 19.10 -1.40
CA GLY A 128 2.02 19.50 0.01
C GLY A 128 0.77 20.27 0.44
N GLU A 129 0.19 21.08 -0.47
CA GLU A 129 -1.05 21.84 -0.24
C GLU A 129 -2.32 20.95 -0.12
N TRP A 130 -2.20 19.65 -0.41
CA TRP A 130 -3.27 18.67 -0.24
C TRP A 130 -3.21 18.01 1.14
N VAL A 131 -2.19 18.29 1.95
CA VAL A 131 -1.94 17.66 3.24
C VAL A 131 -2.21 18.67 4.34
N LYS A 132 -3.13 18.36 5.26
CA LYS A 132 -3.39 19.23 6.42
C LYS A 132 -2.27 19.10 7.47
N PRO A 133 -1.97 20.16 8.26
CA PRO A 133 -1.07 20.05 9.40
C PRO A 133 -1.48 18.91 10.33
N GLY A 134 -0.50 18.15 10.84
CA GLY A 134 -0.74 17.00 11.72
C GLY A 134 -1.04 15.68 11.00
N THR A 135 -1.21 15.68 9.67
CA THR A 135 -1.38 14.43 8.91
C THR A 135 -0.14 13.55 9.01
N THR A 136 -0.34 12.26 9.28
CA THR A 136 0.71 11.25 9.13
C THR A 136 0.78 10.81 7.67
N VAL A 137 1.91 11.09 7.01
CA VAL A 137 2.11 10.76 5.60
C VAL A 137 3.02 9.55 5.46
N ILE A 138 2.55 8.54 4.74
CA ILE A 138 3.36 7.39 4.31
C ILE A 138 3.50 7.44 2.79
N ASP A 139 4.68 7.79 2.30
CA ASP A 139 5.00 7.70 0.87
C ASP A 139 5.75 6.39 0.60
N VAL A 140 5.10 5.49 -0.14
CA VAL A 140 5.70 4.21 -0.53
C VAL A 140 6.32 4.25 -1.94
N GLY A 141 6.19 5.39 -2.63
CA GLY A 141 6.60 5.53 -4.03
C GLY A 141 8.11 5.52 -4.20
N ILE A 142 8.63 4.53 -4.92
CA ILE A 142 10.03 4.52 -5.38
C ILE A 142 10.03 4.79 -6.89
N ASN A 143 10.47 5.97 -7.28
CA ASN A 143 10.49 6.40 -8.69
C ASN A 143 11.93 6.63 -9.13
N ARG A 144 12.34 6.03 -10.26
CA ARG A 144 13.60 6.38 -10.92
C ARG A 144 13.37 7.61 -11.79
N ILE A 145 14.18 8.64 -11.60
CA ILE A 145 14.10 9.90 -12.31
C ILE A 145 15.46 10.14 -12.96
N ALA A 146 15.49 10.60 -14.21
CA ALA A 146 16.74 10.95 -14.88
C ALA A 146 17.44 12.07 -14.10
N ALA A 147 18.69 11.84 -13.73
CA ALA A 147 19.53 12.80 -13.01
C ALA A 147 20.85 13.01 -13.77
N PRO A 148 20.81 13.58 -14.99
CA PRO A 148 22.00 13.74 -15.83
C PRO A 148 23.13 14.55 -15.16
N GLU A 149 22.77 15.42 -14.21
CA GLU A 149 23.72 16.17 -13.38
C GLU A 149 24.52 15.30 -12.39
N LYS A 150 24.07 14.07 -12.11
CA LYS A 150 24.75 13.11 -11.23
C LYS A 150 25.63 12.10 -11.99
N GLY A 151 25.82 12.31 -13.29
CA GLY A 151 26.59 11.43 -14.18
C GLY A 151 25.74 10.29 -14.75
N ASN A 152 26.38 9.41 -15.53
CA ASN A 152 25.68 8.28 -16.15
C ASN A 152 25.24 7.26 -15.07
N GLY A 153 23.92 7.08 -14.93
CA GLY A 153 23.28 6.11 -14.04
C GLY A 153 21.84 5.82 -14.45
#